data_AF-A0AAW8W3C2-F1
#
_entry.id   AF-A0AAW8W3C2-F1
#
_cell.length_a   1.000
_cell.length_b   1.000
_cell.length_c   1.000
_cell.angle_alpha   90.00
_cell.angle_beta   90.00
_cell.angle_gamma   90.00
#
_symmetry.space_group_name_H-M   'P 1'
#
loop_
_entity.id
_entity.type
_entity.pdbx_description
1 polymer ?
#
loop_
_entity_poly.entity_id
_entity_poly.type
_entity_poly.pdbx_seq_one_letter_code
_entity_poly.pdbx_strand_id
1 'polypeptide(L)'
;MKFCPNCGHQLEPDAQFCPACGTQIAGAQQSAQRVSETATVEETVKPKGTTENHNEKQNNQADQPQLGFVGSVQYVLQHAFEFNGNVPESRKSVFWWAGLAVMIFDCVVILLPGIGWLLGWAADFLLVSATMRRLTYIGQNPKIGWLIVVPLIYIWPLVLMGFDKKAE
;
A
#
# COMPACT_ATOMS: atom_id res chain seq x y z
N MET A 1 -40.94 12.20 10.77
CA MET A 1 -39.73 11.36 10.80
C MET A 1 -38.69 12.05 9.91
N LYS A 2 -37.47 12.32 10.40
CA LYS A 2 -36.41 12.96 9.61
C LYS A 2 -35.50 11.85 9.04
N PHE A 3 -34.99 12.04 7.83
CA PHE A 3 -34.04 11.13 7.21
C PHE A 3 -32.75 11.88 6.89
N CYS A 4 -31.61 11.18 6.98
CA CYS A 4 -30.33 11.78 6.67
C CYS A 4 -30.25 12.12 5.17
N PRO A 5 -29.90 13.36 4.78
CA PRO A 5 -29.76 13.73 3.37
C PRO A 5 -28.59 13.03 2.67
N ASN A 6 -27.65 12.48 3.43
CA ASN A 6 -26.46 11.84 2.87
C ASN A 6 -26.66 10.34 2.62
N CYS A 7 -27.30 9.61 3.54
CA CYS A 7 -27.40 8.14 3.47
C CYS A 7 -28.84 7.59 3.53
N GLY A 8 -29.85 8.44 3.71
CA GLY A 8 -31.25 8.02 3.81
C GLY A 8 -31.61 7.30 5.13
N HIS A 9 -30.68 7.18 6.08
CA HIS A 9 -30.96 6.54 7.36
C HIS A 9 -31.93 7.38 8.19
N GLN A 10 -32.84 6.71 8.90
CA GLN A 10 -33.84 7.37 9.73
C GLN A 10 -33.19 8.00 10.96
N LEU A 11 -33.48 9.27 11.19
CA LEU A 11 -32.89 10.07 12.26
C LEU A 11 -33.91 10.26 13.39
N GLU A 12 -33.41 10.14 14.61
CA GLU A 12 -34.13 10.56 15.80
C GLU A 12 -34.34 12.08 15.78
N PRO A 13 -35.46 12.59 16.35
CA PRO A 13 -35.88 13.98 16.19
C PRO A 13 -34.85 15.03 16.63
N ASP A 14 -33.96 14.66 17.57
CA ASP A 14 -32.92 15.51 18.18
C ASP A 14 -31.48 15.07 17.85
N ALA A 15 -31.28 14.17 16.88
CA ALA A 15 -29.96 13.70 16.50
C ALA A 15 -29.18 14.80 15.74
N GLN A 16 -28.11 15.32 16.35
CA GLN A 16 -27.21 16.31 15.74
C GLN A 16 -26.27 15.70 14.70
N PHE A 17 -26.06 14.38 14.74
CA PHE A 17 -25.20 13.63 13.82
C PHE A 17 -25.89 12.32 13.43
N CYS A 18 -25.67 11.88 12.20
CA CYS A 18 -26.24 10.62 11.72
C CYS A 18 -25.45 9.45 12.31
N PRO A 19 -26.09 8.50 13.03
CA PRO A 19 -25.38 7.36 13.59
C PRO A 19 -24.84 6.40 12.53
N ALA A 20 -25.43 6.41 11.32
CA ALA A 20 -25.04 5.51 10.24
C ALA A 20 -23.86 6.04 9.39
N CYS A 21 -23.76 7.35 9.18
CA CYS A 21 -22.74 7.93 8.29
C CYS A 21 -21.89 9.05 8.91
N GLY A 22 -22.17 9.44 10.16
CA GLY A 22 -21.45 10.50 10.87
C GLY A 22 -21.72 11.92 10.35
N THR A 23 -22.61 12.09 9.37
CA THR A 23 -22.92 13.42 8.82
C THR A 23 -23.66 14.26 9.87
N GLN A 24 -23.15 15.47 10.14
CA GLN A 24 -23.80 16.41 11.05
C GLN A 24 -25.11 16.92 10.45
N ILE A 25 -26.21 16.71 11.16
CA ILE A 25 -27.55 17.22 10.80
C ILE A 25 -27.86 18.35 11.76
N ALA A 26 -27.14 19.45 11.61
CA ALA A 26 -27.47 20.66 12.33
C ALA A 26 -28.85 21.15 11.85
N GLY A 27 -29.80 21.26 12.78
CA GLY A 27 -31.08 21.89 12.53
C GLY A 27 -30.88 23.26 11.86
N ALA A 28 -31.63 23.47 10.79
CA ALA A 28 -31.61 24.61 9.89
C ALA A 28 -31.09 25.94 10.50
N GLN A 29 -30.17 26.60 9.82
CA GLN A 29 -30.41 27.79 8.97
C GLN A 29 -29.08 28.23 8.30
N GLN A 30 -29.15 28.59 7.02
CA GLN A 30 -28.05 29.21 6.27
C GLN A 30 -27.77 30.63 6.79
N SER A 31 -26.50 31.00 7.05
CA SER A 31 -25.84 32.25 6.60
C SER A 31 -24.51 32.52 7.32
N ALA A 32 -23.46 32.79 6.53
CA ALA A 32 -22.30 33.66 6.77
C ALA A 32 -21.74 33.91 8.19
N GLN A 33 -20.47 33.56 8.45
CA GLN A 33 -19.42 34.48 8.96
C GLN A 33 -18.01 33.83 8.96
N ARG A 34 -17.02 34.70 8.79
CA ARG A 34 -15.55 34.56 8.74
C ARG A 34 -14.85 34.23 10.07
N VAL A 35 -13.71 33.53 9.96
CA VAL A 35 -12.36 33.81 10.53
C VAL A 35 -12.08 33.73 12.06
N SER A 36 -10.85 33.27 12.35
CA SER A 36 -9.99 33.34 13.55
C SER A 36 -9.98 32.13 14.49
N GLU A 37 -8.84 31.41 14.71
CA GLU A 37 -7.55 31.83 15.33
C GLU A 37 -7.74 31.95 16.87
N THR A 38 -6.98 31.40 17.81
CA THR A 38 -5.70 30.67 17.90
C THR A 38 -5.47 30.27 19.36
N ALA A 39 -4.63 29.25 19.60
CA ALA A 39 -3.86 28.93 20.83
C ALA A 39 -4.66 28.53 22.09
N THR A 40 -4.16 27.75 23.06
CA THR A 40 -2.82 27.25 23.44
C THR A 40 -3.09 26.14 24.47
N VAL A 41 -2.38 25.02 24.48
CA VAL A 41 -1.81 24.42 25.72
C VAL A 41 -0.68 23.46 25.31
N GLU A 42 0.53 23.79 25.72
CA GLU A 42 1.68 22.88 25.81
C GLU A 42 1.48 21.91 26.99
N GLU A 43 1.64 20.60 26.79
CA GLU A 43 2.24 19.76 27.83
C GLU A 43 2.97 18.54 27.24
N THR A 44 4.15 18.33 27.81
CA THR A 44 5.27 17.47 27.43
C THR A 44 5.04 16.01 27.83
N VAL A 45 4.92 15.05 26.88
CA VAL A 45 5.32 13.63 27.09
C VAL A 45 5.67 12.94 25.75
N LYS A 46 6.94 12.56 25.54
CA LYS A 46 7.37 11.51 24.57
C LYS A 46 6.99 10.14 25.18
N PRO A 47 6.59 9.08 24.44
CA PRO A 47 7.31 8.60 23.24
C PRO A 47 6.40 8.03 22.12
N LYS A 48 7.05 7.63 21.01
CA LYS A 48 6.64 6.57 20.04
C LYS A 48 6.11 7.05 18.69
N GLY A 49 6.84 6.63 17.65
CA GLY A 49 6.34 6.23 16.32
C GLY A 49 5.65 7.31 15.50
N THR A 50 6.36 7.85 14.51
CA THR A 50 5.83 8.80 13.54
C THR A 50 4.54 8.30 12.88
N THR A 51 3.52 9.13 13.09
CA THR A 51 2.19 9.24 12.51
C THR A 51 2.16 9.09 10.99
N GLU A 52 1.27 8.25 10.47
CA GLU A 52 0.43 8.62 9.32
C GLU A 52 -1.03 8.25 9.64
N ASN A 53 -1.78 9.30 9.93
CA ASN A 53 -3.24 9.30 10.03
C ASN A 53 -3.76 9.47 8.59
N HIS A 54 -4.35 8.43 8.01
CA HIS A 54 -5.35 8.62 6.95
C HIS A 54 -6.59 7.83 7.32
N ASN A 55 -7.58 8.59 7.76
CA ASN A 55 -8.96 8.20 7.84
C ASN A 55 -9.53 8.32 6.43
N GLU A 56 -9.61 7.23 5.67
CA GLU A 56 -10.40 7.19 4.44
C GLU A 56 -11.26 5.93 4.35
N LYS A 57 -12.51 6.22 4.00
CA LYS A 57 -13.71 5.39 3.97
C LYS A 57 -13.50 4.06 3.23
N GLN A 58 -14.05 3.00 3.82
CA GLN A 58 -14.36 1.75 3.14
C GLN A 58 -15.24 2.03 1.91
N ASN A 59 -14.69 1.77 0.73
CA ASN A 59 -15.46 1.43 -0.46
C ASN A 59 -15.10 -0.02 -0.82
N ASN A 60 -16.12 -0.82 -1.13
CA ASN A 60 -16.02 -2.24 -1.42
C ASN A 60 -15.23 -2.49 -2.71
N GLN A 61 -13.93 -2.58 -2.55
CA GLN A 61 -12.98 -3.31 -3.37
C GLN A 61 -11.85 -3.65 -2.40
N ALA A 62 -11.23 -4.84 -2.49
CA ALA A 62 -10.11 -5.20 -1.62
C ALA A 62 -8.86 -4.37 -2.00
N ASP A 63 -8.92 -3.05 -1.81
CA ASP A 63 -7.89 -2.08 -2.11
C ASP A 63 -7.00 -1.93 -0.89
N GLN A 64 -5.78 -2.46 -1.00
CA GLN A 64 -4.75 -2.23 0.00
C GLN A 64 -4.48 -0.71 0.18
N PRO A 65 -4.04 -0.22 1.34
CA PRO A 65 -3.69 1.20 1.57
C PRO A 65 -2.43 1.61 0.80
N GLN A 66 -2.35 2.79 0.18
CA GLN A 66 -1.20 3.21 -0.65
C GLN A 66 0.14 3.10 0.11
N LEU A 67 0.91 2.06 -0.16
CA LEU A 67 2.21 1.82 0.47
C LEU A 67 3.27 2.66 -0.27
N GLY A 68 3.95 3.54 0.45
CA GLY A 68 5.17 4.21 -0.03
C GLY A 68 6.35 3.24 -0.15
N PHE A 69 7.55 3.76 -0.40
CA PHE A 69 8.77 2.95 -0.52
C PHE A 69 8.99 2.03 0.70
N VAL A 70 9.05 2.63 1.90
CA VAL A 70 9.34 1.90 3.14
C VAL A 70 8.25 0.87 3.45
N GLY A 71 6.98 1.27 3.29
CA GLY A 71 5.85 0.36 3.48
C GLY A 71 5.88 -0.83 2.51
N SER A 72 6.25 -0.59 1.25
CA SER A 72 6.36 -1.63 0.23
C SER A 72 7.48 -2.62 0.54
N VAL A 73 8.65 -2.13 0.93
CA VAL A 73 9.80 -2.98 1.31
C VAL A 73 9.47 -3.79 2.55
N GLN A 74 8.91 -3.17 3.59
CA GLN A 74 8.49 -3.87 4.80
C GLN A 74 7.45 -4.96 4.49
N TYR A 75 6.47 -4.64 3.65
CA TYR A 75 5.44 -5.57 3.22
C TYR A 75 6.04 -6.79 2.50
N VAL A 76 6.94 -6.58 1.54
CA VAL A 76 7.62 -7.67 0.81
C VAL A 76 8.47 -8.52 1.75
N LEU A 77 9.20 -7.91 2.69
CA LEU A 77 10.01 -8.63 3.67
C LEU A 77 9.17 -9.47 4.63
N GLN A 78 8.03 -8.94 5.10
CA GLN A 78 7.10 -9.69 5.97
C GLN A 78 6.54 -10.94 5.29
N HIS A 79 6.35 -10.89 3.98
CA HIS A 79 5.79 -11.99 3.21
C HIS A 79 6.87 -12.75 2.42
N ALA A 80 8.17 -12.47 2.59
CA ALA A 80 9.24 -12.95 1.72
C ALA A 80 9.27 -14.48 1.55
N PHE A 81 8.85 -15.22 2.57
CA PHE A 81 8.78 -16.69 2.57
C PHE A 81 7.38 -17.26 2.27
N GLU A 82 6.42 -16.39 1.97
CA GLU A 82 5.05 -16.75 1.67
C GLU A 82 4.87 -16.87 0.15
N PHE A 83 5.11 -18.09 -0.33
CA PHE A 83 4.97 -18.48 -1.74
C PHE A 83 3.54 -18.93 -2.11
N ASN A 84 2.64 -19.02 -1.12
CA ASN A 84 1.24 -19.36 -1.36
C ASN A 84 0.50 -18.14 -1.93
N GLY A 85 -0.19 -18.32 -3.05
CA GLY A 85 -0.90 -17.28 -3.79
C GLY A 85 -2.16 -16.71 -3.09
N ASN A 86 -2.28 -16.85 -1.77
CA ASN A 86 -3.43 -16.40 -1.00
C ASN A 86 -3.33 -14.92 -0.59
N VAL A 87 -2.21 -14.26 -0.91
CA VAL A 87 -1.97 -12.85 -0.55
C VAL A 87 -2.41 -11.97 -1.72
N PRO A 88 -3.42 -11.09 -1.54
CA PRO A 88 -3.89 -10.20 -2.60
C PRO A 88 -2.89 -9.06 -2.82
N GLU A 89 -1.90 -9.27 -3.66
CA GLU A 89 -0.94 -8.24 -4.06
C GLU A 89 -1.42 -7.56 -5.36
N SER A 90 -2.26 -6.52 -5.18
CA SER A 90 -3.01 -5.88 -6.28
C SER A 90 -2.26 -4.69 -6.93
N ARG A 91 -1.16 -4.20 -6.34
CA ARG A 91 -0.54 -2.94 -6.79
C ARG A 91 0.84 -3.07 -7.42
N LYS A 92 0.94 -2.45 -8.59
CA LYS A 92 2.18 -2.35 -9.37
C LYS A 92 3.31 -1.68 -8.59
N SER A 93 3.00 -0.66 -7.78
CA SER A 93 3.99 0.13 -7.05
C SER A 93 4.79 -0.67 -6.04
N VAL A 94 4.20 -1.67 -5.39
CA VAL A 94 4.89 -2.50 -4.38
C VAL A 94 6.07 -3.24 -5.02
N PHE A 95 5.83 -3.85 -6.18
CA PHE A 95 6.86 -4.52 -6.96
C PHE A 95 7.97 -3.56 -7.39
N TRP A 96 7.63 -2.39 -7.92
CA TRP A 96 8.63 -1.41 -8.39
C TRP A 96 9.48 -0.84 -7.25
N TRP A 97 8.88 -0.59 -6.09
CA TRP A 97 9.63 -0.16 -4.90
C TRP A 97 10.54 -1.26 -4.36
N ALA A 98 10.09 -2.51 -4.37
CA ALA A 98 10.93 -3.65 -4.00
C ALA A 98 12.11 -3.84 -4.97
N GLY A 99 11.86 -3.75 -6.28
CA GLY A 99 12.90 -3.80 -7.30
C GLY A 99 13.91 -2.65 -7.17
N LEU A 100 13.43 -1.44 -6.87
CA LEU A 100 14.31 -0.28 -6.60
C LEU A 100 15.16 -0.49 -5.33
N ALA A 101 14.60 -1.08 -4.27
CA ALA A 101 15.35 -1.40 -3.05
C ALA A 101 16.46 -2.43 -3.30
N VAL A 102 16.17 -3.49 -4.08
CA VAL A 102 17.16 -4.51 -4.46
C VAL A 102 18.26 -3.89 -5.32
N MET A 103 17.92 -3.07 -6.32
CA MET A 103 18.91 -2.39 -7.17
C MET A 103 19.85 -1.47 -6.36
N ILE A 104 19.32 -0.72 -5.39
CA ILE A 104 20.15 0.10 -4.48
C ILE A 104 21.06 -0.80 -3.64
N PHE A 105 20.55 -1.89 -3.09
CA PHE A 105 21.34 -2.84 -2.32
C PHE A 105 22.47 -3.45 -3.16
N ASP A 106 22.19 -3.85 -4.40
CA ASP A 106 23.20 -4.42 -5.31
C ASP A 106 24.28 -3.40 -5.67
N CYS A 107 23.91 -2.13 -5.87
CA CYS A 107 24.88 -1.06 -6.13
C CYS A 107 25.84 -0.82 -4.96
N VAL A 108 25.41 -1.08 -3.72
CA VAL A 108 26.27 -1.01 -2.53
C VAL A 108 27.12 -2.27 -2.41
N VAL A 109 26.50 -3.43 -2.62
CA VAL A 109 27.11 -4.74 -2.41
C VAL A 109 28.14 -5.09 -3.49
N ILE A 110 28.01 -4.58 -4.71
CA ILE A 110 29.01 -4.74 -5.79
C ILE A 110 30.37 -4.12 -5.43
N LEU A 111 30.41 -3.16 -4.49
CA LEU A 111 31.64 -2.55 -4.00
C LEU A 111 32.40 -3.46 -3.02
N LEU A 112 31.78 -4.54 -2.53
CA LEU A 112 32.40 -5.51 -1.64
C LEU A 112 33.07 -6.63 -2.44
N PRO A 113 34.41 -6.65 -2.56
CA PRO A 113 35.10 -7.71 -3.28
C PRO A 113 34.88 -9.07 -2.61
N GLY A 114 34.69 -10.11 -3.41
CA GLY A 114 34.56 -11.49 -2.96
C GLY A 114 33.13 -11.93 -2.66
N ILE A 115 32.43 -11.29 -1.73
CA ILE A 115 31.08 -11.73 -1.30
C ILE A 115 29.92 -10.97 -1.98
N GLY A 116 30.23 -9.85 -2.66
CA GLY A 116 29.22 -8.99 -3.27
C GLY A 116 28.29 -9.73 -4.24
N TRP A 117 28.84 -10.53 -5.15
CA TRP A 117 28.04 -11.30 -6.11
C TRP A 117 27.06 -12.29 -5.45
N LEU A 118 27.43 -12.88 -4.30
CA LEU A 118 26.60 -13.83 -3.58
C LEU A 118 25.45 -13.13 -2.84
N LEU A 119 25.75 -11.99 -2.22
CA LEU A 119 24.76 -11.16 -1.54
C LEU A 119 23.75 -10.55 -2.52
N GLY A 120 24.20 -10.10 -3.69
CA GLY A 120 23.30 -9.60 -4.74
C GLY A 120 22.39 -10.71 -5.27
N TRP A 121 22.96 -11.88 -5.56
CA TRP A 121 22.16 -13.04 -5.97
C TRP A 121 21.14 -13.44 -4.90
N ALA A 122 21.50 -13.38 -3.61
CA ALA A 122 20.57 -13.61 -2.51
C ALA A 122 19.46 -12.54 -2.41
N ALA A 123 19.75 -11.29 -2.77
CA ALA A 123 18.75 -10.22 -2.83
C ALA A 123 17.73 -10.44 -3.96
N ASP A 124 18.17 -10.93 -5.12
CA ASP A 124 17.29 -11.28 -6.24
C ASP A 124 16.26 -12.35 -5.88
N PHE A 125 16.60 -13.29 -4.98
CA PHE A 125 15.64 -14.27 -4.46
C PHE A 125 14.46 -13.64 -3.72
N LEU A 126 14.65 -12.50 -3.04
CA LEU A 126 13.54 -11.79 -2.39
C LEU A 126 12.52 -11.30 -3.43
N LEU A 127 13.01 -10.92 -4.61
CA LEU A 127 12.19 -10.44 -5.71
C LEU A 127 11.39 -11.57 -6.39
N VAL A 128 11.85 -12.82 -6.30
CA VAL A 128 11.12 -14.01 -6.77
C VAL A 128 9.76 -14.12 -6.10
N SER A 129 9.72 -13.96 -4.77
CA SER A 129 8.48 -14.09 -4.00
C SER A 129 7.42 -13.09 -4.47
N ALA A 130 7.80 -11.81 -4.59
CA ALA A 130 6.94 -10.73 -5.10
C ALA A 130 6.53 -10.97 -6.56
N THR A 131 7.46 -11.48 -7.39
CA THR A 131 7.21 -11.81 -8.79
C THR A 131 6.16 -12.92 -8.93
N MET A 132 6.24 -13.97 -8.12
CA MET A 132 5.27 -15.07 -8.14
C MET A 132 3.87 -14.63 -7.74
N ARG A 133 3.75 -13.79 -6.71
CA ARG A 133 2.46 -13.25 -6.26
C ARG A 133 1.80 -12.41 -7.35
N ARG A 134 2.60 -11.56 -8.01
CA ARG A 134 2.09 -10.73 -9.10
C ARG A 134 1.75 -11.54 -10.36
N LEU A 135 2.54 -12.55 -10.73
CA LEU A 135 2.20 -13.46 -11.84
C LEU A 135 0.88 -14.18 -11.61
N THR A 136 0.61 -14.58 -10.36
CA THR A 136 -0.65 -15.21 -9.97
C THR A 136 -1.84 -14.25 -10.14
N TYR A 137 -1.66 -12.97 -9.80
CA TYR A 137 -2.68 -11.93 -10.02
C TYR A 137 -3.04 -11.71 -11.50
N ILE A 138 -2.05 -11.80 -12.39
CA ILE A 138 -2.24 -11.62 -13.85
C ILE A 138 -2.82 -12.89 -14.51
N GLY A 139 -3.01 -13.98 -13.75
CA GLY A 139 -3.46 -15.27 -14.28
C GLY A 139 -2.39 -16.01 -15.08
N GLN A 140 -1.10 -15.67 -14.90
CA GLN A 140 0.01 -16.36 -15.54
C GLN A 140 0.58 -17.48 -14.66
N ASN A 141 1.39 -18.36 -15.26
CA ASN A 141 2.09 -19.40 -14.53
C ASN A 141 3.07 -18.80 -13.51
N PRO A 142 2.92 -19.04 -12.19
CA PRO A 142 3.79 -18.46 -11.17
C PRO A 142 5.24 -18.94 -11.29
N LYS A 143 5.46 -20.11 -11.92
CA LYS A 143 6.80 -20.68 -12.18
C LYS A 143 7.69 -19.76 -13.02
N ILE A 144 7.12 -18.85 -13.81
CA ILE A 144 7.87 -17.87 -14.61
C ILE A 144 8.69 -16.93 -13.70
N GLY A 145 8.28 -16.77 -12.43
CA GLY A 145 8.99 -15.89 -11.49
C GLY A 145 10.41 -16.34 -11.15
N TRP A 146 10.74 -17.62 -11.32
CA TRP A 146 12.11 -18.13 -11.17
C TRP A 146 13.09 -17.56 -12.18
N LEU A 147 12.62 -17.05 -13.33
CA LEU A 147 13.49 -16.47 -14.36
C LEU A 147 14.19 -15.19 -13.89
N ILE A 148 13.70 -14.53 -12.84
CA ILE A 148 14.32 -13.32 -12.29
C ILE A 148 15.67 -13.61 -11.63
N VAL A 149 15.88 -14.84 -11.14
CA VAL A 149 17.14 -15.30 -10.53
C VAL A 149 18.20 -15.62 -11.58
N VAL A 150 17.79 -15.79 -12.84
CA VAL A 150 18.67 -16.13 -13.95
C VAL A 150 19.13 -14.82 -14.61
N PRO A 151 20.41 -14.41 -14.46
CA PRO A 151 20.88 -13.09 -14.92
C PRO A 151 20.68 -12.86 -16.42
N LEU A 152 20.66 -13.93 -17.21
CA LEU A 152 20.48 -13.86 -18.67
C LEU A 152 19.02 -13.63 -19.12
N ILE A 153 18.03 -13.85 -18.23
CA ILE A 153 16.59 -13.84 -18.58
C ILE A 153 15.79 -12.88 -17.68
N TYR A 154 16.46 -12.20 -16.74
CA TYR A 154 15.89 -11.22 -15.80
C TYR A 154 14.99 -10.14 -16.43
N ILE A 155 15.30 -9.70 -17.65
CA ILE A 155 14.57 -8.64 -18.35
C ILE A 155 13.13 -9.08 -18.70
N TRP A 156 12.90 -10.37 -18.94
CA TRP A 156 11.61 -10.86 -19.44
C TRP A 156 10.45 -10.70 -18.43
N PRO A 157 10.58 -11.15 -17.16
CA PRO A 157 9.56 -10.87 -16.13
C PRO A 157 9.32 -9.37 -15.89
N LEU A 158 10.36 -8.54 -15.98
CA LEU A 158 10.23 -7.10 -15.83
C LEU A 158 9.43 -6.45 -16.96
N VAL A 159 9.75 -6.82 -18.21
CA VAL A 159 9.03 -6.36 -19.39
C VAL A 159 7.56 -6.78 -19.29
N LEU A 160 7.29 -8.03 -18.94
CA LEU A 160 5.93 -8.52 -18.72
C LEU A 160 5.19 -7.68 -17.67
N MET A 161 5.82 -7.38 -16.53
CA MET A 161 5.22 -6.56 -15.48
C MET A 161 5.05 -5.08 -15.83
N GLY A 162 5.85 -4.57 -16.77
CA GLY A 162 5.73 -3.21 -17.31
C GLY A 162 4.53 -3.06 -18.25
N PHE A 163 4.27 -4.05 -19.10
CA PHE A 163 3.18 -4.03 -20.10
C PHE A 163 1.84 -4.58 -19.59
N ASP A 164 1.82 -5.05 -18.36
CA ASP A 164 0.68 -5.66 -17.69
C ASP A 164 -0.57 -4.74 -17.68
N LYS A 165 -1.57 -5.06 -18.49
CA LYS A 165 -2.93 -4.52 -18.38
C LYS A 165 -3.73 -5.54 -17.58
N LYS A 166 -4.57 -5.07 -16.63
CA LYS A 166 -5.44 -5.96 -15.84
C LYS A 166 -6.16 -6.91 -16.80
N ALA A 167 -6.09 -8.21 -16.55
CA ALA A 167 -6.95 -9.16 -17.24
C ALA A 167 -8.40 -8.75 -16.90
N GLU A 168 -9.14 -8.30 -17.91
CA GLU A 168 -10.56 -7.94 -17.80
C GLU A 168 -11.42 -9.19 -17.58
#